data_AF-A0A2V6KDK0-F1
#
_entry.id   AF-A0A2V6KDK0-F1
#
_cell.length_a   1.000
_cell.length_b   1.000
_cell.length_c   1.000
_cell.angle_alpha   90.00
_cell.angle_beta   90.00
_cell.angle_gamma   90.00
#
_symmetry.space_group_name_H-M   'P 1'
#
loop_
_entity.id
_entity.type
_entity.pdbx_description
1 polymer ?
#
loop_
_entity_poly.entity_id
_entity_poly.type
_entity_poly.pdbx_seq_one_letter_code
_entity_poly.pdbx_strand_id
1 'polypeptide(L)'
;MKKILFALTMLAFVVSALPQARGDDVSVDFFYNNLSGGNWVDVEGYGYGWEPDIAVSDPNWRPYSDGYWAYTDYGWTWISYEDFGWATYHYGRWASLADYGWTWFPGTDLDWGPAWVSWRTGGDYIGWAPLPPRGPEVVYEGQPIGASVDVEYDICPEYYNFCDVRFIGEPVLRDRIFPATQNVTYITNTVNVTNIYVQNNVVYNYGPNYDVVNQYSSRPIQRLTIERQTAGDLSAAAKSGA
;
A
#
# COMPACT_ATOMS: atom_id res chain seq x y z
N MET A 1 7.01 -75.59 19.93
CA MET A 1 6.66 -75.05 18.59
C MET A 1 6.69 -73.52 18.67
N LYS A 2 7.28 -72.88 17.65
CA LYS A 2 7.94 -71.57 17.70
C LYS A 2 6.98 -70.39 17.96
N LYS A 3 7.41 -69.45 18.82
CA LYS A 3 6.79 -68.14 19.07
C LYS A 3 7.07 -67.23 17.87
N ILE A 4 6.03 -66.63 17.29
CA ILE A 4 6.16 -65.65 16.20
C ILE A 4 6.27 -64.25 16.83
N LEU A 5 7.39 -63.58 16.57
CA LEU A 5 7.63 -62.17 16.92
C LEU A 5 6.77 -61.27 16.03
N PHE A 6 6.02 -60.34 16.63
CA PHE A 6 5.50 -59.17 15.94
C PHE A 6 6.63 -58.12 15.84
N ALA A 7 7.05 -57.80 14.62
CA ALA A 7 7.94 -56.68 14.37
C ALA A 7 7.10 -55.38 14.35
N LEU A 8 7.36 -54.47 15.30
CA LEU A 8 6.92 -53.08 15.18
C LEU A 8 7.82 -52.39 14.15
N THR A 9 7.30 -52.12 12.96
CA THR A 9 7.91 -51.15 12.04
C THR A 9 7.53 -49.74 12.51
N MET A 10 8.43 -49.05 13.20
CA MET A 10 8.38 -47.60 13.33
C MET A 10 8.63 -46.99 11.95
N LEU A 11 7.61 -46.39 11.36
CA LEU A 11 7.75 -45.52 10.21
C LEU A 11 8.30 -44.18 10.72
N ALA A 12 9.58 -43.91 10.45
CA ALA A 12 10.15 -42.59 10.67
C ALA A 12 9.53 -41.63 9.65
N PHE A 13 8.74 -40.65 10.12
CA PHE A 13 8.38 -39.52 9.29
C PHE A 13 9.63 -38.66 9.10
N VAL A 14 10.21 -38.74 7.90
CA VAL A 14 11.14 -37.71 7.44
C VAL A 14 10.31 -36.44 7.30
N VAL A 15 10.54 -35.45 8.18
CA VAL A 15 10.05 -34.10 7.94
C VAL A 15 10.86 -33.58 6.77
N SER A 16 10.28 -33.68 5.58
CA SER A 16 10.76 -32.91 4.43
C SER A 16 10.54 -31.45 4.78
N ALA A 17 11.60 -30.75 5.18
CA ALA A 17 11.60 -29.29 5.14
C ALA A 17 11.35 -28.93 3.68
N LEU A 18 10.14 -28.47 3.37
CA LEU A 18 9.87 -27.93 2.05
C LEU A 18 10.83 -26.75 1.84
N PRO A 19 11.50 -26.66 0.68
CA PRO A 19 12.21 -25.44 0.35
C PRO A 19 11.20 -24.30 0.41
N GLN A 20 11.49 -23.30 1.24
CA GLN A 20 10.77 -22.04 1.25
C GLN A 20 10.91 -21.49 -0.17
N ALA A 21 9.83 -21.53 -0.96
CA ALA A 21 9.82 -20.92 -2.27
C ALA A 21 10.21 -19.45 -2.07
N ARG A 22 11.38 -19.07 -2.55
CA ARG A 22 11.84 -17.70 -2.64
C ARG A 22 12.27 -17.50 -4.08
N GLY A 23 11.38 -16.88 -4.83
CA GLY A 23 11.50 -16.44 -6.21
C GLY A 23 10.29 -15.58 -6.48
N ASP A 24 10.51 -14.31 -6.81
CA ASP A 24 9.46 -13.28 -6.84
C ASP A 24 8.35 -13.66 -7.82
N ASP A 25 7.20 -14.00 -7.25
CA ASP A 25 5.96 -14.31 -7.95
C ASP A 25 5.46 -13.12 -8.79
N VAL A 26 5.87 -11.90 -8.43
CA VAL A 26 5.46 -10.64 -9.04
C VAL A 26 6.61 -10.01 -9.80
N SER A 27 6.35 -9.51 -11.01
CA SER A 27 7.31 -8.82 -11.87
C SER A 27 6.70 -7.58 -12.53
N VAL A 28 7.53 -6.70 -13.09
CA VAL A 28 7.02 -5.56 -13.88
C VAL A 28 6.17 -6.04 -15.06
N ASP A 29 6.59 -7.11 -15.76
CA ASP A 29 5.81 -7.72 -16.83
C ASP A 29 4.47 -8.27 -16.33
N PHE A 30 4.42 -8.78 -15.10
CA PHE A 30 3.17 -9.23 -14.50
C PHE A 30 2.19 -8.07 -14.35
N PHE A 31 2.63 -6.90 -13.86
CA PHE A 31 1.79 -5.70 -13.80
C PHE A 31 1.38 -5.22 -15.19
N TYR A 32 2.34 -5.17 -16.13
CA TYR A 32 2.08 -4.73 -17.50
C TYR A 32 0.96 -5.52 -18.16
N ASN A 33 0.95 -6.83 -17.97
CA ASN A 33 -0.02 -7.73 -18.57
C ASN A 33 -1.37 -7.82 -17.84
N ASN A 34 -1.47 -7.33 -16.59
CA ASN A 34 -2.67 -7.52 -15.75
C ASN A 34 -3.31 -6.21 -15.26
N LEU A 35 -2.66 -5.06 -15.41
CA LEU A 35 -3.32 -3.76 -15.23
C LEU A 35 -4.20 -3.42 -16.43
N SER A 36 -5.35 -2.81 -16.17
CA SER A 36 -6.32 -2.37 -17.18
C SER A 36 -6.99 -1.07 -16.74
N GLY A 37 -7.62 -0.35 -17.68
CA GLY A 37 -8.22 0.97 -17.40
C GLY A 37 -7.18 2.08 -17.26
N GLY A 38 -6.13 2.04 -18.09
CA GLY A 38 -5.05 3.02 -18.11
C GLY A 38 -4.02 2.70 -19.19
N ASN A 39 -3.01 3.56 -19.32
CA ASN A 39 -1.98 3.48 -20.34
C ASN A 39 -0.59 3.40 -19.70
N TRP A 40 0.28 2.59 -20.29
CA TRP A 40 1.69 2.58 -19.92
C TRP A 40 2.47 3.62 -20.73
N VAL A 41 3.20 4.48 -20.03
CA VAL A 41 3.92 5.64 -20.57
C VAL A 41 5.38 5.62 -20.14
N ASP A 42 6.29 5.94 -21.05
CA ASP A 42 7.70 6.12 -20.74
C ASP A 42 7.95 7.58 -20.35
N VAL A 43 8.28 7.81 -19.08
CA VAL A 43 8.43 9.14 -18.50
C VAL A 43 9.91 9.42 -18.27
N GLU A 44 10.43 10.47 -18.90
CA GLU A 44 11.81 10.90 -18.71
C GLU A 44 12.13 11.13 -17.23
N GLY A 45 13.21 10.50 -16.74
CA GLY A 45 13.65 10.59 -15.35
C GLY A 45 12.94 9.65 -14.36
N TYR A 46 11.83 9.03 -14.73
CA TYR A 46 11.09 8.07 -13.89
C TYR A 46 11.07 6.65 -14.45
N GLY A 47 11.09 6.49 -15.78
CA GLY A 47 10.97 5.22 -16.47
C GLY A 47 9.52 4.88 -16.83
N TYR A 48 9.21 3.58 -16.92
CA TYR A 48 7.92 3.11 -17.43
C TYR A 48 6.85 3.12 -16.33
N GLY A 49 5.92 4.06 -16.45
CA GLY A 49 4.82 4.27 -15.51
C GLY A 49 3.47 3.90 -16.11
N TRP A 50 2.47 3.73 -15.25
CA TRP A 50 1.10 3.44 -15.61
C TRP A 50 0.18 4.60 -15.19
N GLU A 51 -0.50 5.20 -16.15
CA GLU A 51 -1.43 6.31 -16.00
C GLU A 51 -2.87 5.75 -16.07
N PRO A 52 -3.63 5.70 -14.96
CA PRO A 52 -5.02 5.27 -15.00
C PRO A 52 -5.89 6.27 -15.78
N ASP A 53 -6.89 5.77 -16.50
CA ASP A 53 -7.84 6.61 -17.27
C ASP A 53 -8.57 7.61 -16.37
N ILE A 54 -8.78 7.28 -15.09
CA ILE A 54 -9.41 8.18 -14.12
C ILE A 54 -8.53 9.39 -13.78
N ALA A 55 -7.20 9.26 -13.78
CA ALA A 55 -6.30 10.40 -13.55
C ALA A 55 -6.36 11.41 -14.70
N VAL A 56 -6.64 10.95 -15.92
CA VAL A 56 -6.80 11.80 -17.11
C VAL A 56 -8.19 12.44 -17.17
N SER A 57 -9.23 11.68 -16.79
CA SER A 57 -10.63 12.11 -16.95
C SER A 57 -11.19 12.89 -15.77
N ASP A 58 -10.62 12.77 -14.57
CA ASP A 58 -11.01 13.56 -13.39
C ASP A 58 -9.78 14.25 -12.75
N PRO A 59 -9.63 15.57 -12.93
CA PRO A 59 -8.50 16.32 -12.36
C PRO A 59 -8.55 16.43 -10.83
N ASN A 60 -9.66 16.05 -10.18
CA ASN A 60 -9.76 16.01 -8.72
C ASN A 60 -9.44 14.63 -8.15
N TRP A 61 -9.32 13.62 -9.01
CA TRP A 61 -8.94 12.28 -8.59
C TRP A 61 -7.51 12.29 -8.06
N ARG A 62 -7.30 11.56 -6.96
CA ARG A 62 -5.99 11.35 -6.33
C ARG A 62 -5.84 9.89 -5.91
N PRO A 63 -4.62 9.34 -5.92
CA PRO A 63 -4.33 8.05 -5.33
C PRO A 63 -4.87 7.96 -3.89
N TYR A 64 -5.31 6.78 -3.47
CA TYR A 64 -5.83 6.53 -2.12
C TYR A 64 -7.09 7.37 -1.80
N SER A 65 -7.98 7.60 -2.76
CA SER A 65 -9.21 8.39 -2.54
C SER A 65 -10.51 7.57 -2.61
N ASP A 66 -10.53 6.46 -3.36
CA ASP A 66 -11.72 5.60 -3.50
C ASP A 66 -11.53 4.25 -2.81
N GLY A 67 -11.98 4.20 -1.56
CA GLY A 67 -11.72 3.08 -0.68
C GLY A 67 -11.85 3.49 0.78
N TYR A 68 -11.24 2.69 1.65
CA TYR A 68 -11.20 2.94 3.08
C TYR A 68 -9.90 2.44 3.71
N TRP A 69 -9.62 2.93 4.91
CA TRP A 69 -8.49 2.47 5.72
C TRP A 69 -8.94 1.36 6.67
N ALA A 70 -8.22 0.23 6.64
CA ALA A 70 -8.31 -0.82 7.64
C ALA A 70 -6.99 -0.91 8.42
N TYR A 71 -7.03 -1.44 9.63
CA TYR A 71 -5.84 -1.73 10.42
C TYR A 71 -5.57 -3.23 10.43
N THR A 72 -4.39 -3.64 10.00
CA THR A 72 -4.02 -5.05 9.86
C THR A 72 -2.86 -5.41 10.77
N ASP A 73 -2.43 -6.67 10.70
CA ASP A 73 -1.18 -7.16 11.26
C ASP A 73 0.07 -6.47 10.66
N TYR A 74 -0.08 -5.76 9.54
CA TYR A 74 0.96 -4.92 8.92
C TYR A 74 0.73 -3.41 9.14
N GLY A 75 -0.30 -3.01 9.89
CA GLY A 75 -0.65 -1.61 10.17
C GLY A 75 -1.74 -1.06 9.24
N TRP A 76 -1.75 0.26 9.02
CA TRP A 76 -2.73 0.92 8.14
C TRP A 76 -2.60 0.41 6.71
N THR A 77 -3.65 -0.26 6.26
CA THR A 77 -3.75 -0.86 4.94
C THR A 77 -4.87 -0.18 4.16
N TRP A 78 -4.57 0.23 2.94
CA TRP A 78 -5.58 0.80 2.05
C TRP A 78 -6.38 -0.33 1.41
N ILE A 79 -7.70 -0.26 1.51
CA ILE A 79 -8.62 -1.16 0.83
C ILE A 79 -9.31 -0.36 -0.28
N SER A 80 -8.87 -0.61 -1.51
CA SER A 80 -9.31 0.10 -2.71
C SER A 80 -10.61 -0.47 -3.27
N TYR A 81 -11.44 0.40 -3.85
CA TYR A 81 -12.56 0.02 -4.73
C TYR A 81 -12.22 0.10 -6.22
N GLU A 82 -10.99 0.50 -6.53
CA GLU A 82 -10.51 0.63 -7.89
C GLU A 82 -9.85 -0.68 -8.34
N ASP A 83 -10.18 -1.12 -9.56
CA ASP A 83 -9.75 -2.42 -10.12
C ASP A 83 -8.23 -2.56 -10.26
N PHE A 84 -7.50 -1.45 -10.35
CA PHE A 84 -6.04 -1.41 -10.39
C PHE A 84 -5.39 -1.33 -9.00
N GLY A 85 -6.20 -1.23 -7.93
CA GLY A 85 -5.73 -0.95 -6.57
C GLY A 85 -4.90 -2.07 -5.95
N TRP A 86 -5.18 -3.33 -6.31
CA TRP A 86 -4.44 -4.51 -5.82
C TRP A 86 -2.93 -4.42 -6.10
N ALA A 87 -2.55 -3.79 -7.21
CA ALA A 87 -1.16 -3.56 -7.60
C ALA A 87 -0.69 -2.18 -7.14
N THR A 88 -1.37 -1.14 -7.61
CA THR A 88 -0.83 0.23 -7.60
C THR A 88 -0.72 0.83 -6.20
N TYR A 89 -1.52 0.38 -5.25
CA TYR A 89 -1.46 0.85 -3.87
C TYR A 89 -0.49 0.09 -2.98
N HIS A 90 0.03 -1.04 -3.47
CA HIS A 90 0.79 -1.99 -2.66
C HIS A 90 2.22 -2.24 -3.18
N TYR A 91 2.44 -2.19 -4.49
CA TYR A 91 3.70 -2.60 -5.14
C TYR A 91 4.47 -1.46 -5.81
N GLY A 92 4.14 -0.21 -5.51
CA GLY A 92 4.83 0.91 -6.16
C GLY A 92 4.54 2.26 -5.53
N ARG A 93 4.78 3.32 -6.31
CA ARG A 93 4.76 4.72 -5.88
C ARG A 93 4.05 5.58 -6.92
N TRP A 94 3.56 6.74 -6.51
CA TRP A 94 2.82 7.64 -7.40
C TRP A 94 3.51 8.98 -7.55
N ALA A 95 3.62 9.48 -8.78
CA ALA A 95 4.05 10.85 -9.04
C ALA A 95 2.91 11.62 -9.71
N SER A 96 2.74 12.89 -9.35
CA SER A 96 1.88 13.82 -10.09
C SER A 96 2.76 14.60 -11.07
N LEU A 97 2.59 14.34 -12.36
CA LEU A 97 3.39 14.87 -13.46
C LEU A 97 2.59 15.90 -14.25
N ALA A 98 3.26 16.96 -14.73
CA ALA A 98 2.59 18.04 -15.44
C ALA A 98 1.87 17.57 -16.72
N ASP A 99 2.47 16.63 -17.45
CA ASP A 99 1.97 16.16 -18.74
C ASP A 99 1.05 14.92 -18.64
N TYR A 100 1.07 14.20 -17.51
CA TYR A 100 0.41 12.90 -17.32
C TYR A 100 -0.47 12.80 -16.07
N GLY A 101 -0.60 13.87 -15.29
CA GLY A 101 -1.28 13.83 -13.99
C GLY A 101 -0.68 12.75 -13.07
N TRP A 102 -1.53 12.04 -12.34
CA TRP A 102 -1.08 10.96 -11.46
C TRP A 102 -0.68 9.71 -12.23
N THR A 103 0.61 9.37 -12.16
CA THR A 103 1.19 8.17 -12.79
C THR A 103 1.81 7.28 -11.72
N TRP A 104 1.49 5.99 -11.78
CA TRP A 104 2.06 4.97 -10.91
C TRP A 104 3.33 4.38 -11.49
N PHE A 105 4.32 4.13 -10.64
CA PHE A 105 5.57 3.47 -11.01
C PHE A 105 5.77 2.24 -10.13
N PRO A 106 6.02 1.05 -10.71
CA PRO A 106 6.39 -0.13 -9.95
C PRO A 106 7.60 0.14 -9.05
N GLY A 107 7.56 -0.36 -7.81
CA GLY A 107 8.70 -0.32 -6.93
C GLY A 107 9.84 -1.15 -7.51
N THR A 108 11.08 -0.65 -7.42
CA THR A 108 12.26 -1.41 -7.88
C THR A 108 12.51 -2.67 -7.05
N ASP A 109 12.06 -2.64 -5.80
CA ASP A 109 12.06 -3.73 -4.83
C ASP A 109 10.89 -4.71 -5.04
N LEU A 110 9.80 -4.27 -5.70
CA LEU A 110 8.55 -5.03 -5.87
C LEU A 110 7.99 -5.57 -4.54
N ASP A 111 8.37 -4.94 -3.42
CA ASP A 111 7.92 -5.33 -2.09
C ASP A 111 6.45 -4.90 -1.93
N TRP A 112 5.59 -5.87 -1.60
CA TRP A 112 4.23 -5.59 -1.18
C TRP A 112 4.25 -4.81 0.13
N GLY A 113 3.50 -3.71 0.19
CA GLY A 113 3.23 -2.98 1.41
C GLY A 113 1.75 -2.71 1.63
N PRO A 114 1.30 -2.55 2.89
CA PRO A 114 -0.09 -2.27 3.21
C PRO A 114 -0.59 -0.94 2.63
N ALA A 115 0.30 0.05 2.54
CA ALA A 115 0.21 1.27 1.74
C ALA A 115 1.56 1.99 1.77
N TRP A 116 1.83 2.83 0.78
CA TRP A 116 3.03 3.67 0.72
C TRP A 116 2.63 5.14 0.76
N VAL A 117 2.36 5.63 1.98
CA VAL A 117 1.85 7.00 2.19
C VAL A 117 2.61 7.74 3.28
N SER A 118 2.74 9.05 3.11
CA SER A 118 3.04 9.99 4.19
C SER A 118 1.76 10.24 4.99
N TRP A 119 1.85 10.27 6.32
CA TRP A 119 0.73 10.48 7.23
C TRP A 119 0.85 11.79 7.98
N ARG A 120 -0.29 12.49 8.14
CA ARG A 120 -0.41 13.69 8.98
C ARG A 120 -1.67 13.65 9.84
N THR A 121 -1.60 14.24 11.03
CA THR A 121 -2.77 14.44 11.90
C THR A 121 -2.63 15.70 12.77
N GLY A 122 -3.76 16.28 13.16
CA GLY A 122 -3.83 17.46 14.03
C GLY A 122 -5.08 18.28 13.75
N GLY A 123 -5.59 19.00 14.76
CA GLY A 123 -6.73 19.91 14.61
C GLY A 123 -8.01 19.25 14.07
N ASP A 124 -8.33 18.03 14.54
CA ASP A 124 -9.42 17.18 14.06
C ASP A 124 -9.26 16.64 12.63
N TYR A 125 -8.09 16.82 12.03
CA TYR A 125 -7.79 16.32 10.69
C TYR A 125 -6.88 15.09 10.73
N ILE A 126 -7.10 14.23 9.74
CA ILE A 126 -6.18 13.18 9.35
C ILE A 126 -5.95 13.29 7.84
N GLY A 127 -4.72 13.09 7.41
CA GLY A 127 -4.38 13.16 6.00
C GLY A 127 -3.27 12.20 5.61
N TRP A 128 -3.30 11.83 4.34
CA TRP A 128 -2.35 10.94 3.72
C TRP A 128 -2.02 11.39 2.31
N ALA A 129 -0.77 11.23 1.89
CA ALA A 129 -0.33 11.47 0.52
C ALA A 129 0.47 10.26 0.04
N PRO A 130 0.34 9.83 -1.23
CA PRO A 130 1.19 8.78 -1.75
C PRO A 130 2.66 9.20 -1.68
N LEU A 131 3.54 8.24 -1.39
CA LEU A 131 4.98 8.46 -1.50
C LEU A 131 5.38 8.45 -2.98
N PRO A 132 6.21 9.41 -3.42
CA PRO A 132 6.68 9.45 -4.80
C PRO A 132 7.78 8.39 -5.07
N PRO A 133 8.01 8.06 -6.36
CA PRO A 133 9.07 7.14 -6.74
C PRO A 133 10.44 7.59 -6.23
N ARG A 134 11.26 6.61 -5.82
CA ARG A 134 12.66 6.85 -5.49
C ARG A 134 13.55 6.52 -6.68
N GLY A 135 14.71 7.16 -6.71
CA GLY A 135 15.82 6.66 -7.51
C GLY A 135 16.26 5.26 -7.05
N PRO A 136 16.85 4.45 -7.95
CA PRO A 136 17.16 3.03 -7.71
C PRO A 136 18.20 2.77 -6.60
N GLU A 137 18.86 3.81 -6.08
CA GLU A 137 19.96 3.68 -5.11
C GLU A 137 19.50 3.68 -3.64
N VAL A 138 18.20 3.87 -3.36
CA VAL A 138 17.72 4.03 -1.98
C VAL A 138 17.16 2.73 -1.41
N VAL A 139 17.75 2.26 -0.32
CA VAL A 139 17.38 1.03 0.39
C VAL A 139 16.79 1.36 1.77
N TYR A 140 15.63 0.78 2.09
CA TYR A 140 14.92 1.00 3.36
C TYR A 140 15.08 -0.10 4.39
N GLU A 141 15.72 -1.21 4.03
CA GLU A 141 15.86 -2.36 4.92
C GLU A 141 16.51 -1.92 6.25
N GLY A 142 15.77 -2.07 7.34
CA GLY A 142 16.21 -1.66 8.68
C GLY A 142 16.23 -0.15 8.93
N GLN A 143 15.63 0.69 8.06
CA GLN A 143 15.50 2.14 8.22
C GLN A 143 14.03 2.57 8.13
N PRO A 144 13.51 3.35 9.11
CA PRO A 144 12.15 3.84 9.04
C PRO A 144 11.99 4.99 8.04
N ILE A 145 10.86 5.04 7.35
CA ILE A 145 10.35 6.24 6.67
C ILE A 145 9.57 7.04 7.71
N GLY A 146 10.12 8.18 8.11
CA GLY A 146 9.67 8.94 9.26
C GLY A 146 9.06 10.31 8.93
N ALA A 147 8.93 11.15 9.96
CA ALA A 147 8.27 12.44 9.85
C ALA A 147 8.93 13.47 8.91
N SER A 148 10.18 13.23 8.49
CA SER A 148 10.92 14.06 7.53
C SER A 148 10.52 13.79 6.07
N VAL A 149 9.70 12.77 5.81
CA VAL A 149 9.37 12.30 4.46
C VAL A 149 8.83 13.41 3.55
N ASP A 150 8.03 14.35 4.07
CA ASP A 150 7.50 15.44 3.25
C ASP A 150 8.62 16.31 2.66
N VAL A 151 9.71 16.52 3.40
CA VAL A 151 10.86 17.32 2.96
C VAL A 151 11.81 16.49 2.10
N GLU A 152 12.04 15.23 2.47
CA GLU A 152 12.93 14.32 1.72
C GLU A 152 12.43 14.05 0.30
N TYR A 153 11.13 14.14 0.11
CA TYR A 153 10.46 13.83 -1.15
C TYR A 153 9.76 14.99 -1.82
N ASP A 154 9.84 16.18 -1.21
CA ASP A 154 9.14 17.37 -1.69
C ASP A 154 7.65 17.10 -1.92
N ILE A 155 6.99 16.46 -0.94
CA ILE A 155 5.56 16.12 -1.01
C ILE A 155 4.75 17.40 -0.87
N CYS A 156 4.28 17.92 -2.01
CA CYS A 156 3.46 19.11 -2.08
C CYS A 156 2.13 18.95 -1.31
N PRO A 157 1.58 20.03 -0.71
CA PRO A 157 0.27 20.00 -0.07
C PRO A 157 -0.82 19.42 -0.98
N GLU A 158 -0.78 19.68 -2.28
CA GLU A 158 -1.76 19.20 -3.27
C GLU A 158 -1.89 17.68 -3.34
N TYR A 159 -0.85 16.95 -2.92
CA TYR A 159 -0.80 15.48 -2.98
C TYR A 159 -1.60 14.82 -1.86
N TYR A 160 -1.89 15.56 -0.81
CA TYR A 160 -2.60 15.06 0.36
C TYR A 160 -4.09 14.91 0.12
N ASN A 161 -4.63 13.75 0.48
CA ASN A 161 -6.02 13.64 0.88
C ASN A 161 -6.12 14.04 2.36
N PHE A 162 -7.08 14.88 2.71
CA PHE A 162 -7.42 15.21 4.10
C PHE A 162 -8.91 14.96 4.31
N CYS A 163 -9.26 14.45 5.48
CA CYS A 163 -10.63 14.45 5.96
C CYS A 163 -10.68 14.77 7.46
N ASP A 164 -11.88 15.01 7.96
CA ASP A 164 -12.14 15.04 9.39
C ASP A 164 -11.88 13.64 9.97
N VAL A 165 -11.12 13.57 11.05
CA VAL A 165 -10.71 12.31 11.68
C VAL A 165 -11.89 11.43 12.06
N ARG A 166 -13.09 12.02 12.29
CA ARG A 166 -14.28 11.23 12.57
C ARG A 166 -14.66 10.28 11.44
N PHE A 167 -14.28 10.58 10.20
CA PHE A 167 -14.66 9.79 9.03
C PHE A 167 -13.67 8.68 8.67
N ILE A 168 -12.53 8.57 9.34
CA ILE A 168 -11.47 7.63 8.94
C ILE A 168 -11.92 6.15 8.95
N GLY A 169 -12.88 5.77 9.80
CA GLY A 169 -13.48 4.44 9.83
C GLY A 169 -14.70 4.26 8.92
N GLU A 170 -15.05 5.24 8.08
CA GLU A 170 -16.12 5.08 7.09
C GLU A 170 -15.67 4.11 5.98
N PRO A 171 -16.59 3.26 5.46
CA PRO A 171 -16.27 2.31 4.41
C PRO A 171 -16.03 2.98 3.05
N VAL A 172 -16.39 4.24 2.86
CA VAL A 172 -16.14 4.99 1.62
C VAL A 172 -15.64 6.38 1.98
N LEU A 173 -14.39 6.69 1.62
CA LEU A 173 -13.76 7.96 1.97
C LEU A 173 -13.85 9.04 0.89
N ARG A 174 -14.14 8.68 -0.38
CA ARG A 174 -14.15 9.64 -1.51
C ARG A 174 -14.94 10.92 -1.21
N ASP A 175 -16.15 10.78 -0.69
CA ASP A 175 -17.03 11.92 -0.36
C ASP A 175 -16.72 12.60 0.99
N ARG A 176 -15.72 12.12 1.71
CA ARG A 176 -15.24 12.66 2.99
C ARG A 176 -13.95 13.45 2.84
N ILE A 177 -13.27 13.30 1.71
CA ILE A 177 -12.02 13.99 1.43
C ILE A 177 -12.33 15.45 1.07
N PHE A 178 -11.59 16.36 1.71
CA PHE A 178 -11.69 17.78 1.45
C PHE A 178 -11.08 18.17 0.09
N PRO A 179 -11.54 19.30 -0.48
CA PRO A 179 -10.94 19.85 -1.69
C PRO A 179 -9.44 20.14 -1.52
N ALA A 180 -8.63 19.74 -2.51
CA ALA A 180 -7.17 19.92 -2.50
C ALA A 180 -6.73 21.37 -2.30
N THR A 181 -7.55 22.33 -2.76
CA THR A 181 -7.31 23.78 -2.64
C THR A 181 -7.19 24.26 -1.20
N GLN A 182 -7.63 23.47 -0.22
CA GLN A 182 -7.55 23.80 1.21
C GLN A 182 -6.35 23.15 1.90
N ASN A 183 -5.58 22.31 1.20
CA ASN A 183 -4.53 21.50 1.80
C ASN A 183 -3.43 22.31 2.49
N VAL A 184 -3.08 23.50 1.99
CA VAL A 184 -2.11 24.38 2.67
C VAL A 184 -2.53 24.71 4.10
N THR A 185 -3.84 24.91 4.32
CA THR A 185 -4.40 25.14 5.66
C THR A 185 -4.28 23.90 6.53
N TYR A 186 -4.62 22.72 6.00
CA TYR A 186 -4.54 21.47 6.76
C TYR A 186 -3.09 21.07 7.09
N ILE A 187 -2.15 21.27 6.17
CA ILE A 187 -0.71 21.08 6.40
C ILE A 187 -0.23 21.96 7.56
N THR A 188 -0.66 23.22 7.61
CA THR A 188 -0.28 24.18 8.67
C THR A 188 -0.82 23.78 10.06
N ASN A 189 -1.96 23.07 10.11
CA ASN A 189 -2.63 22.67 11.35
C ASN A 189 -2.35 21.23 11.78
N THR A 190 -1.52 20.50 11.03
CA THR A 190 -1.20 19.09 11.28
C THR A 190 0.30 18.89 11.41
N VAL A 191 0.70 17.78 12.03
CA VAL A 191 2.08 17.32 12.08
C VAL A 191 2.22 16.01 11.32
N ASN A 192 3.40 15.77 10.74
CA ASN A 192 3.71 14.51 10.09
C ASN A 192 3.93 13.42 11.15
N VAL A 193 3.24 12.31 11.00
CA VAL A 193 3.26 11.14 11.90
C VAL A 193 3.57 9.85 11.11
N THR A 194 4.24 9.99 9.97
CA THR A 194 4.67 8.84 9.16
C THR A 194 5.59 7.94 9.97
N ASN A 195 5.28 6.65 9.93
CA ASN A 195 6.04 5.60 10.60
C ASN A 195 5.90 4.32 9.77
N ILE A 196 6.68 4.24 8.70
CA ILE A 196 6.79 3.03 7.88
C ILE A 196 8.12 2.37 8.21
N TYR A 197 8.11 1.06 8.43
CA TYR A 197 9.29 0.30 8.78
C TYR A 197 9.40 -0.94 7.89
N VAL A 198 10.56 -1.16 7.31
CA VAL A 198 10.84 -2.33 6.46
C VAL A 198 11.82 -3.25 7.17
N GLN A 199 11.43 -4.51 7.35
CA GLN A 199 12.27 -5.52 7.99
C GLN A 199 12.05 -6.89 7.36
N ASN A 200 13.13 -7.53 6.92
CA ASN A 200 13.11 -8.82 6.24
C ASN A 200 12.16 -8.84 5.02
N ASN A 201 12.19 -7.79 4.19
CA ASN A 201 11.25 -7.62 3.05
C ASN A 201 9.77 -7.59 3.47
N VAL A 202 9.49 -7.21 4.72
CA VAL A 202 8.14 -6.99 5.22
C VAL A 202 7.98 -5.52 5.57
N VAL A 203 6.99 -4.89 4.95
CA VAL A 203 6.64 -3.49 5.15
C VAL A 203 5.54 -3.39 6.21
N TYR A 204 5.79 -2.57 7.23
CA TYR A 204 4.82 -2.20 8.26
C TYR A 204 4.50 -0.71 8.13
N ASN A 205 3.22 -0.34 8.06
CA ASN A 205 2.78 1.04 7.98
C ASN A 205 2.00 1.41 9.25
N TYR A 206 2.70 1.88 10.28
CA TYR A 206 2.08 2.18 11.57
C TYR A 206 1.42 3.56 11.61
N GLY A 207 1.95 4.54 10.88
CA GLY A 207 1.38 5.88 10.74
C GLY A 207 0.84 6.47 12.07
N PRO A 208 -0.38 7.05 12.07
CA PRO A 208 -1.00 7.54 13.30
C PRO A 208 -1.40 6.39 14.24
N ASN A 209 -1.38 6.63 15.55
CA ASN A 209 -1.77 5.61 16.53
C ASN A 209 -3.23 5.18 16.34
N TYR A 210 -3.44 3.88 16.08
CA TYR A 210 -4.77 3.29 15.87
C TYR A 210 -5.75 3.57 17.00
N ASP A 211 -5.36 3.32 18.25
CA ASP A 211 -6.28 3.42 19.39
C ASP A 211 -6.74 4.86 19.59
N VAL A 212 -5.85 5.84 19.36
CA VAL A 212 -6.17 7.26 19.38
C VAL A 212 -7.14 7.61 18.26
N VAL A 213 -6.81 7.30 17.01
CA VAL A 213 -7.65 7.65 15.85
C VAL A 213 -9.03 6.98 15.93
N ASN A 214 -9.10 5.73 16.38
CA ASN A 214 -10.34 4.99 16.55
C ASN A 214 -11.26 5.57 17.63
N GLN A 215 -10.73 6.28 18.64
CA GLN A 215 -11.54 6.98 19.64
C GLN A 215 -12.28 8.19 19.06
N TYR A 216 -11.70 8.87 18.06
CA TYR A 216 -12.32 10.01 17.41
C TYR A 216 -13.22 9.63 16.23
N SER A 217 -13.00 8.44 15.64
CA SER A 217 -13.80 7.93 14.53
C SER A 217 -15.27 7.74 14.93
N SER A 218 -16.21 8.24 14.11
CA SER A 218 -17.65 8.02 14.31
C SER A 218 -18.08 6.60 14.03
N ARG A 219 -17.24 5.83 13.33
CA ARG A 219 -17.40 4.39 13.10
C ARG A 219 -16.15 3.64 13.54
N PRO A 220 -16.27 2.50 14.22
CA PRO A 220 -15.10 1.69 14.55
C PRO A 220 -14.30 1.35 13.31
N ILE A 221 -12.99 1.57 13.38
CA ILE A 221 -12.05 1.25 12.32
C ILE A 221 -11.93 -0.27 12.25
N GLN A 222 -11.99 -0.82 11.03
CA GLN A 222 -11.93 -2.27 10.86
C GLN A 222 -10.54 -2.80 11.20
N ARG A 223 -10.51 -3.90 11.95
CA ARG A 223 -9.31 -4.72 12.11
C ARG A 223 -9.43 -5.97 11.26
N LEU A 224 -8.46 -6.16 10.37
CA LEU A 224 -8.40 -7.29 9.44
C LEU A 224 -7.09 -8.05 9.64
N THR A 225 -7.00 -9.24 9.05
CA THR A 225 -5.78 -10.04 8.98
C THR A 225 -5.46 -10.28 7.53
N ILE A 226 -4.19 -10.11 7.15
CA ILE A 226 -3.74 -10.36 5.79
C ILE A 226 -3.30 -11.81 5.67
N GLU A 227 -3.95 -12.54 4.76
CA GLU A 227 -3.60 -13.91 4.44
C GLU A 227 -2.84 -13.94 3.12
N ARG A 228 -1.57 -14.38 3.16
CA ARG A 228 -0.79 -14.62 1.94
C ARG A 228 -1.17 -15.98 1.36
N GLN A 229 -1.74 -15.98 0.16
CA GLN A 229 -2.01 -17.20 -0.58
C GLN A 229 -0.79 -17.60 -1.42
N THR A 230 -0.52 -18.90 -1.51
CA THR A 230 0.54 -19.43 -2.38
C THR A 230 0.13 -19.31 -3.85
N ALA A 231 1.05 -18.87 -4.71
CA ALA A 231 0.89 -18.54 -6.12
C ALA A 231 0.48 -19.69 -7.06
N GLY A 232 -0.68 -20.30 -6.84
CA GLY A 232 -1.25 -21.27 -7.77
C GLY A 232 -1.60 -20.66 -9.12
N ASP A 233 -2.05 -19.39 -9.13
CA ASP A 233 -2.29 -18.59 -10.34
C ASP A 233 -2.49 -17.10 -9.98
N LEU A 234 -1.39 -16.33 -9.92
CA LEU A 234 -1.44 -14.90 -9.60
C LEU A 234 -2.28 -14.10 -10.61
N SER A 235 -2.34 -14.57 -11.86
CA SER A 235 -3.13 -13.92 -12.91
C SER A 235 -4.64 -14.04 -12.65
N ALA A 236 -5.08 -15.14 -12.03
CA ALA A 236 -6.45 -15.31 -11.59
C ALA A 236 -6.77 -14.41 -10.38
N ALA A 237 -5.85 -14.31 -9.41
CA ALA A 237 -5.99 -13.44 -8.24
C ALA A 237 -6.07 -11.94 -8.62
N ALA A 238 -5.17 -11.49 -9.51
CA ALA A 238 -5.16 -10.11 -10.03
C ALA A 238 -6.47 -9.74 -10.73
N LYS A 239 -7.10 -10.70 -11.45
CA LYS A 239 -8.40 -10.49 -12.11
C LYS A 239 -9.60 -10.55 -11.17
N SER A 240 -9.46 -11.17 -9.99
CA SER A 240 -10.54 -11.24 -8.99
C SER A 240 -10.52 -10.11 -7.96
N GLY A 241 -9.47 -9.27 -7.92
CA GLY A 241 -9.32 -8.23 -6.91
C GLY A 241 -9.22 -8.78 -5.47
N ALA A 242 -8.72 -10.01 -5.33
CA ALA A 242 -8.66 -10.79 -4.09
C ALA A 242 -7.22 -11.00 -3.63
#